data_AF-A0A9D6HZ76-F1
#
_entry.id   AF-A0A9D6HZ76-F1
#
_cell.length_a   1.000
_cell.length_b   1.000
_cell.length_c   1.000
_cell.angle_alpha   90.00
_cell.angle_beta   90.00
_cell.angle_gamma   90.00
#
_symmetry.space_group_name_H-M   'P 1'
#
loop_
_entity.id
_entity.type
_entity.pdbx_description
1 polymer ?
#
loop_
_entity_poly.entity_id
_entity_poly.type
_entity_poly.pdbx_seq_one_letter_code
_entity_poly.pdbx_strand_id
1 'polypeptide(L)'
;MTHPPTGILGLNLGGPRTLDDVRPFLRRLFADREIIRLPGGAVGQQLLAGLIVRARLKSVQRNYASIGGGSPIYRYTAAQLDGTAQRLADRLGRGFRPYIAFRYSQPTSDDALRAMAADGIHEVVVLTLYPHYSTATTGSSVRELRRALHRTGLSRRFRFRVVDRWYDHPGYLDALTRRVREALDTWPRDRRRSVVLLFSAHSLPLSFVEEGDPYPAHVAATVSAVIQR
;
A
#
# COMPACT_ATOMS: atom_id res chain seq x y z
N MET A 1 13.05 -33.10 -4.53
CA MET A 1 13.21 -32.00 -5.51
C MET A 1 12.80 -30.72 -4.81
N THR A 2 13.71 -29.77 -4.60
CA THR A 2 13.39 -28.50 -3.95
C THR A 2 12.60 -27.64 -4.93
N HIS A 3 11.32 -27.41 -4.66
CA HIS A 3 10.53 -26.48 -5.45
C HIS A 3 11.16 -25.07 -5.35
N PRO A 4 11.28 -24.32 -6.46
CA PRO A 4 11.73 -22.95 -6.39
C PRO A 4 10.80 -22.14 -5.47
N PRO A 5 11.34 -21.19 -4.68
CA PRO A 5 10.54 -20.46 -3.72
C PRO A 5 9.44 -19.64 -4.41
N THR A 6 8.33 -19.44 -3.71
CA THR A 6 7.26 -18.54 -4.16
C THR A 6 7.55 -17.11 -3.70
N GLY A 7 7.46 -16.15 -4.61
CA GLY A 7 7.56 -14.74 -4.28
C GLY A 7 6.29 -14.23 -3.61
N ILE A 8 6.41 -13.43 -2.55
CA ILE A 8 5.33 -12.66 -1.94
C ILE A 8 5.61 -11.19 -2.25
N LEU A 9 4.85 -10.62 -3.18
CA LEU A 9 5.03 -9.24 -3.60
C LEU A 9 4.00 -8.33 -2.93
N GLY A 10 4.44 -7.52 -1.96
CA GLY A 10 3.62 -6.52 -1.30
C GLY A 10 3.49 -5.24 -2.14
N LEU A 11 2.26 -4.84 -2.45
CA LEU A 11 1.96 -3.59 -3.15
C LEU A 11 1.49 -2.51 -2.19
N ASN A 12 2.10 -1.33 -2.24
CA ASN A 12 1.62 -0.15 -1.52
C ASN A 12 2.04 1.15 -2.23
N LEU A 13 1.58 2.29 -1.75
CA LEU A 13 1.91 3.62 -2.26
C LEU A 13 3.41 3.89 -2.08
N GLY A 14 3.92 3.45 -0.93
CA GLY A 14 5.23 3.80 -0.43
C GLY A 14 5.22 5.13 0.30
N GLY A 15 6.42 5.63 0.56
CA GLY A 15 6.66 6.90 1.23
C GLY A 15 8.14 7.27 1.17
N PRO A 16 8.46 8.57 1.34
CA PRO A 16 9.84 9.04 1.41
C PRO A 16 10.51 8.51 2.67
N ARG A 17 11.74 7.97 2.57
CA ARG A 17 12.46 7.43 3.74
C ARG A 17 13.18 8.55 4.50
N THR A 18 13.59 9.59 3.79
CA THR A 18 14.21 10.79 4.34
C THR A 18 13.49 12.05 3.82
N LEU A 19 13.84 13.21 4.37
CA LEU A 19 13.31 14.49 3.90
C LEU A 19 13.70 14.83 2.44
N ASP A 20 14.83 14.29 1.96
CA ASP A 20 15.30 14.48 0.59
C ASP A 20 14.47 13.67 -0.42
N ASP A 21 13.93 12.52 0.02
CA ASP A 21 13.04 11.69 -0.79
C ASP A 21 11.66 12.32 -1.01
N VAL A 22 11.29 13.37 -0.26
CA VAL A 22 9.96 13.99 -0.36
C VAL A 22 9.73 14.58 -1.75
N ARG A 23 10.72 15.27 -2.32
CA ARG A 23 10.60 15.87 -3.65
C ARG A 23 10.39 14.82 -4.75
N PRO A 24 11.22 13.77 -4.90
CA PRO A 24 11.00 12.75 -5.92
C PRO A 24 9.70 11.97 -5.68
N PHE A 25 9.32 11.71 -4.43
CA PHE A 25 8.03 11.09 -4.09
C PHE A 25 6.84 11.91 -4.61
N LEU A 26 6.77 13.21 -4.27
CA LEU A 26 5.68 14.08 -4.70
C LEU A 26 5.65 14.24 -6.23
N ARG A 27 6.81 14.32 -6.89
CA ARG A 27 6.88 14.39 -8.35
C ARG A 27 6.24 13.16 -8.99
N ARG A 28 6.55 11.95 -8.51
CA ARG A 28 5.96 10.71 -9.05
C ARG A 28 4.46 10.65 -8.79
N LEU A 29 4.01 11.05 -7.60
CA LEU A 29 2.59 11.08 -7.22
C LEU A 29 1.79 12.05 -8.10
N PHE A 30 2.23 13.30 -8.23
CA PHE A 30 1.50 14.30 -9.01
C PHE A 30 1.65 14.14 -10.52
N ALA A 31 2.65 13.39 -10.99
CA ALA A 31 2.76 13.01 -12.40
C ALA A 31 1.80 11.88 -12.79
N ASP A 32 1.22 11.16 -11.83
CA ASP A 32 0.35 10.02 -12.08
C ASP A 32 -1.09 10.43 -12.38
N ARG A 33 -1.45 10.35 -13.66
CA ARG A 33 -2.78 10.68 -14.17
C ARG A 33 -3.86 9.67 -13.76
N GLU A 34 -3.49 8.49 -13.28
CA GLU A 34 -4.46 7.50 -12.79
C GLU A 34 -4.99 7.83 -11.40
N ILE A 35 -4.23 8.59 -10.60
CA ILE A 35 -4.67 9.04 -9.27
C ILE A 35 -5.14 10.49 -9.33
N ILE A 36 -4.38 11.36 -10.02
CA ILE A 36 -4.66 12.79 -10.06
C ILE A 36 -4.85 13.22 -11.51
N ARG A 37 -6.09 13.41 -11.92
CA ARG A 37 -6.44 13.90 -13.26
C ARG A 37 -6.33 15.44 -13.30
N LEU A 38 -5.17 15.98 -13.67
CA LEU A 38 -4.99 17.42 -13.88
C LEU A 38 -5.33 17.80 -15.34
N PRO A 39 -5.76 19.05 -15.60
CA PRO A 39 -6.03 19.53 -16.95
C PRO A 39 -4.75 19.57 -17.82
N GLY A 40 -4.92 19.51 -19.14
CA GLY A 40 -3.82 19.70 -20.10
C GLY A 40 -3.09 18.43 -20.57
N GLY A 41 -3.69 17.25 -20.41
CA GLY A 41 -3.12 16.00 -20.93
C GLY A 41 -1.82 15.59 -20.24
N ALA A 42 -0.99 14.77 -20.90
CA ALA A 42 0.26 14.29 -20.31
C ALA A 42 1.31 15.39 -20.10
N VAL A 43 1.43 16.31 -21.06
CA VAL A 43 2.41 17.42 -21.01
C VAL A 43 2.01 18.45 -19.96
N GLY A 44 0.72 18.85 -19.92
CA GLY A 44 0.21 19.78 -18.91
C GLY A 44 0.32 19.23 -17.49
N GLN A 45 0.06 17.93 -17.29
CA GLN A 45 0.24 17.26 -16.00
C GLN A 45 1.67 17.43 -15.46
N GLN A 46 2.70 17.22 -16.29
CA GLN A 46 4.09 17.32 -15.83
C GLN A 46 4.47 18.73 -15.38
N LEU A 47 4.01 19.74 -16.13
CA LEU A 47 4.22 21.15 -15.78
C LEU A 47 3.50 21.50 -14.47
N LEU A 48 2.23 21.14 -14.35
CA LEU A 48 1.43 21.46 -13.18
C LEU A 48 1.91 20.68 -11.94
N ALA A 49 2.32 19.42 -12.10
CA ALA A 49 2.97 18.64 -11.05
C ALA A 49 4.23 19.35 -10.54
N GLY A 50 5.06 19.90 -11.44
CA GLY A 50 6.23 20.69 -11.08
C GLY A 50 5.89 21.91 -10.21
N LEU A 51 4.86 22.66 -10.57
CA LEU A 51 4.37 23.82 -9.80
C LEU A 51 3.81 23.41 -8.43
N ILE A 52 2.96 22.38 -8.38
CA ILE A 52 2.38 21.86 -7.14
C ILE A 52 3.47 21.36 -6.19
N VAL A 53 4.47 20.63 -6.71
CA VAL A 53 5.59 20.14 -5.90
C VAL A 53 6.36 21.33 -5.32
N ARG A 54 6.68 22.35 -6.13
CA ARG A 54 7.37 23.56 -5.63
C ARG A 54 6.60 24.24 -4.51
N ALA A 55 5.27 24.38 -4.65
CA ALA A 55 4.42 25.01 -3.65
C ALA A 55 4.28 24.18 -2.36
N ARG A 56 4.15 22.85 -2.47
CA ARG A 56 3.84 21.97 -1.32
C ARG A 56 5.07 21.41 -0.61
N LEU A 57 6.24 21.39 -1.26
CA LEU A 57 7.42 20.66 -0.76
C LEU A 57 7.78 21.01 0.68
N LYS A 58 7.95 22.31 0.99
CA LYS A 58 8.33 22.75 2.35
C LYS A 58 7.30 22.35 3.40
N SER A 59 6.02 22.38 3.06
CA SER A 59 4.96 21.95 3.97
C SER A 59 5.01 20.44 4.23
N VAL A 60 5.15 19.64 3.17
CA VAL A 60 5.23 18.18 3.29
C VAL A 60 6.51 17.74 4.01
N GLN A 61 7.65 18.40 3.76
CA GLN A 61 8.89 18.13 4.50
C GLN A 61 8.74 18.43 5.99
N ARG A 62 8.08 19.54 6.37
CA ARG A 62 7.77 19.82 7.78
C ARG A 62 6.89 18.75 8.41
N ASN A 63 5.89 18.23 7.69
CA ASN A 63 5.05 17.14 8.17
C ASN A 63 5.84 15.83 8.37
N TYR A 64 6.78 15.51 7.48
CA TYR A 64 7.66 14.35 7.70
C TYR A 64 8.65 14.58 8.83
N ALA A 65 9.17 15.81 8.97
CA ALA A 65 10.08 16.15 10.06
C ALA A 65 9.40 15.99 11.43
N SER A 66 8.13 16.40 11.59
CA SER A 66 7.40 16.28 12.86
C SER A 66 7.11 14.84 13.29
N ILE A 67 7.23 13.87 12.40
CA ILE A 67 7.04 12.44 12.70
C ILE A 67 8.36 11.64 12.70
N GLY A 68 9.51 12.32 12.72
CA GLY A 68 10.84 11.68 12.82
C GLY A 68 11.67 11.67 11.52
N GLY A 69 11.32 12.50 10.53
CA GLY A 69 12.17 12.76 9.36
C GLY A 69 11.88 11.91 8.12
N GLY A 70 10.88 11.03 8.16
CA GLY A 70 10.53 10.16 7.04
C GLY A 70 9.36 9.23 7.34
N SER A 71 8.89 8.53 6.31
CA SER A 71 7.86 7.52 6.42
C SER A 71 8.45 6.19 6.92
N PRO A 72 7.92 5.59 8.00
CA PRO A 72 8.37 4.29 8.48
C PRO A 72 7.81 3.12 7.64
N ILE A 73 7.05 3.40 6.57
CA ILE A 73 6.32 2.39 5.79
C ILE A 73 7.23 1.30 5.24
N TYR A 74 8.44 1.63 4.77
CA TYR A 74 9.38 0.63 4.27
C TYR A 74 9.77 -0.36 5.36
N ARG A 75 10.15 0.15 6.55
CA ARG A 75 10.57 -0.66 7.69
C ARG A 75 9.46 -1.62 8.13
N TYR A 76 8.24 -1.12 8.27
CA TYR A 76 7.12 -1.96 8.67
C TYR A 76 6.74 -2.97 7.59
N THR A 77 6.73 -2.56 6.32
CA THR A 77 6.41 -3.45 5.20
C THR A 77 7.42 -4.60 5.12
N ALA A 78 8.72 -4.31 5.21
CA ALA A 78 9.77 -5.34 5.19
C ALA A 78 9.55 -6.34 6.33
N ALA A 79 9.45 -5.86 7.58
CA ALA A 79 9.24 -6.72 8.74
C ALA A 79 7.96 -7.58 8.63
N GLN A 80 6.86 -7.01 8.12
CA GLN A 80 5.60 -7.72 7.95
C GLN A 80 5.68 -8.80 6.86
N LEU A 81 6.31 -8.51 5.72
CA LEU A 81 6.47 -9.48 4.65
C LEU A 81 7.47 -10.58 5.02
N ASP A 82 8.56 -10.24 5.71
CA ASP A 82 9.53 -11.21 6.23
C ASP A 82 8.86 -12.19 7.20
N GLY A 83 8.12 -11.66 8.18
CA GLY A 83 7.37 -12.50 9.13
C GLY A 83 6.25 -13.30 8.47
N THR A 84 5.67 -12.81 7.38
CA THR A 84 4.67 -13.55 6.59
C THR A 84 5.34 -14.70 5.83
N ALA A 85 6.48 -14.46 5.18
CA ALA A 85 7.23 -15.47 4.46
C ALA A 85 7.70 -16.60 5.39
N GLN A 86 8.22 -16.26 6.58
CA GLN A 86 8.62 -17.24 7.60
C GLN A 86 7.43 -18.10 8.04
N ARG A 87 6.31 -17.50 8.46
CA ARG A 87 5.12 -18.24 8.89
C ARG A 87 4.53 -19.15 7.81
N LEU A 88 4.57 -18.70 6.55
CA LEU A 88 4.11 -19.53 5.42
C LEU A 88 5.07 -20.68 5.15
N ALA A 89 6.38 -20.46 5.27
CA ALA A 89 7.37 -21.52 5.14
C ALA A 89 7.19 -22.59 6.21
N ASP A 90 7.03 -22.19 7.48
CA ASP A 90 6.79 -23.10 8.60
C ASP A 90 5.49 -23.90 8.42
N ARG A 91 4.43 -23.24 7.95
CA ARG A 91 3.11 -23.87 7.81
C ARG A 91 2.98 -24.79 6.60
N LEU A 92 3.67 -24.49 5.50
CA LEU A 92 3.49 -25.17 4.21
C LEU A 92 4.69 -26.02 3.79
N GLY A 93 5.80 -25.99 4.54
CA GLY A 93 6.98 -26.79 4.26
C GLY A 93 7.67 -26.45 2.92
N ARG A 94 7.49 -25.22 2.41
CA ARG A 94 8.11 -24.74 1.16
C ARG A 94 8.64 -23.33 1.28
N GLY A 95 9.62 -22.96 0.45
CA GLY A 95 10.25 -21.64 0.52
C GLY A 95 9.36 -20.51 0.02
N PHE A 96 9.36 -19.39 0.76
CA PHE A 96 8.75 -18.13 0.37
C PHE A 96 9.78 -17.00 0.44
N ARG A 97 9.75 -16.07 -0.51
CA ARG A 97 10.63 -14.90 -0.52
C ARG A 97 9.83 -13.60 -0.60
N PRO A 98 10.03 -12.63 0.31
CA PRO A 98 9.30 -11.37 0.32
C PRO A 98 9.91 -10.34 -0.63
N TYR A 99 9.05 -9.57 -1.29
CA TYR A 99 9.42 -8.45 -2.17
C TYR A 99 8.46 -7.28 -1.95
N ILE A 100 8.97 -6.06 -2.11
CA ILE A 100 8.18 -4.83 -1.98
C ILE A 100 8.13 -4.15 -3.34
N ALA A 101 6.96 -3.70 -3.76
CA ALA A 101 6.81 -2.77 -4.87
C ALA A 101 5.96 -1.57 -4.44
N PHE A 102 6.63 -0.44 -4.26
CA PHE A 102 5.99 0.83 -4.00
C PHE A 102 5.68 1.60 -5.27
N ARG A 103 4.53 2.27 -5.26
CA ARG A 103 4.04 3.03 -6.41
C ARG A 103 4.84 4.31 -6.66
N TYR A 104 5.24 5.02 -5.61
CA TYR A 104 5.89 6.34 -5.71
C TYR A 104 7.22 6.46 -4.95
N SER A 105 7.68 5.43 -4.27
CA SER A 105 9.01 5.40 -3.65
C SER A 105 9.75 4.11 -3.97
N GLN A 106 10.99 3.99 -3.50
CA GLN A 106 11.82 2.80 -3.70
C GLN A 106 11.56 1.74 -2.61
N PRO A 107 11.54 0.44 -2.94
CA PRO A 107 11.73 -0.18 -4.27
C PRO A 107 10.50 -0.04 -5.19
N THR A 108 10.71 0.15 -6.50
CA THR A 108 9.61 0.21 -7.48
C THR A 108 9.17 -1.17 -7.99
N SER A 109 8.12 -1.21 -8.81
CA SER A 109 7.71 -2.45 -9.50
C SER A 109 8.81 -3.00 -10.40
N ASP A 110 9.57 -2.16 -11.10
CA ASP A 110 10.68 -2.59 -11.95
C ASP A 110 11.79 -3.24 -11.11
N ASP A 111 12.11 -2.66 -9.95
CA ASP A 111 13.13 -3.19 -9.04
C ASP A 111 12.70 -4.54 -8.45
N ALA A 112 11.45 -4.65 -8.02
CA ALA A 112 10.90 -5.89 -7.49
C ALA A 112 10.89 -7.01 -8.55
N LEU A 113 10.49 -6.70 -9.79
CA LEU A 113 10.48 -7.68 -10.88
C LEU A 113 11.89 -8.17 -11.23
N ARG A 114 12.88 -7.27 -11.30
CA ARG A 114 14.28 -7.65 -11.55
C ARG A 114 14.84 -8.50 -10.41
N ALA A 115 14.57 -8.12 -9.15
CA ALA A 115 15.00 -8.89 -7.99
C ALA A 115 14.39 -10.31 -7.98
N MET A 116 13.08 -10.42 -8.21
CA MET A 116 12.41 -11.73 -8.34
C MET A 116 12.99 -12.57 -9.49
N ALA A 117 13.30 -11.94 -10.63
CA ALA A 117 13.89 -12.65 -11.77
C ALA A 117 15.29 -13.19 -11.43
N ALA A 118 16.14 -12.36 -10.81
CA ALA A 118 17.48 -12.73 -10.38
C ALA A 118 17.48 -13.86 -9.33
N ASP A 119 16.48 -13.86 -8.45
CA ASP A 119 16.28 -14.90 -7.44
C ASP A 119 15.68 -16.20 -7.98
N GLY A 120 15.42 -16.29 -9.29
CA GLY A 120 14.86 -17.49 -9.91
C GLY A 120 13.37 -17.69 -9.62
N ILE A 121 12.63 -16.66 -9.16
CA ILE A 121 11.21 -16.76 -8.83
C ILE A 121 10.37 -16.95 -10.10
N HIS A 122 9.38 -17.83 -10.01
CA HIS A 122 8.41 -18.13 -11.06
C HIS A 122 6.96 -17.96 -10.60
N GLU A 123 6.63 -18.42 -9.40
CA GLU A 123 5.31 -18.26 -8.81
C GLU A 123 5.32 -17.04 -7.88
N VAL A 124 4.36 -16.13 -8.06
CA VAL A 124 4.28 -14.90 -7.26
C VAL A 124 2.86 -14.70 -6.75
N VAL A 125 2.73 -14.57 -5.43
CA VAL A 125 1.52 -14.05 -4.80
C VAL A 125 1.68 -12.54 -4.67
N VAL A 126 0.84 -11.80 -5.40
CA VAL A 126 0.75 -10.35 -5.30
C VAL A 126 -0.25 -10.02 -4.21
N LEU A 127 0.22 -9.42 -3.12
CA LEU A 127 -0.60 -9.03 -1.99
C LEU A 127 -0.70 -7.51 -1.95
N THR A 128 -1.91 -6.98 -2.14
CA THR A 128 -2.14 -5.58 -1.81
C THR A 128 -2.01 -5.37 -0.30
N LEU A 129 -1.31 -4.31 0.10
CA LEU A 129 -1.20 -3.93 1.52
C LEU A 129 -2.30 -2.94 1.94
N TYR A 130 -3.28 -2.70 1.06
CA TYR A 130 -4.54 -2.02 1.39
C TYR A 130 -5.63 -3.08 1.60
N PRO A 131 -6.19 -3.25 2.82
CA PRO A 131 -7.28 -4.19 3.04
C PRO A 131 -8.50 -3.87 2.16
N HIS A 132 -8.80 -2.58 2.02
CA HIS A 132 -9.89 -2.03 1.21
C HIS A 132 -9.41 -1.75 -0.22
N TYR A 133 -9.98 -2.42 -1.21
CA TYR A 133 -9.69 -2.10 -2.61
C TYR A 133 -10.18 -0.69 -2.97
N SER A 134 -9.33 0.06 -3.66
CA SER A 134 -9.71 1.23 -4.46
C SER A 134 -8.98 1.17 -5.81
N THR A 135 -9.62 1.73 -6.85
CA THR A 135 -9.03 1.95 -8.18
C THR A 135 -7.81 2.86 -8.11
N ALA A 136 -7.81 3.82 -7.18
CA ALA A 136 -6.70 4.75 -6.96
C ALA A 136 -5.51 4.10 -6.22
N THR A 137 -5.72 3.03 -5.45
CA THR A 137 -4.66 2.36 -4.68
C THR A 137 -4.29 1.01 -5.28
N THR A 138 -4.97 -0.08 -4.88
CA THR A 138 -4.72 -1.44 -5.38
C THR A 138 -4.78 -1.49 -6.92
N GLY A 139 -5.80 -0.87 -7.51
CA GLY A 139 -5.95 -0.83 -8.97
C GLY A 139 -4.76 -0.17 -9.67
N SER A 140 -4.31 0.99 -9.18
CA SER A 140 -3.13 1.70 -9.69
C SER A 140 -1.86 0.87 -9.57
N SER A 141 -1.63 0.24 -8.41
CA SER A 141 -0.46 -0.61 -8.18
C SER A 141 -0.43 -1.84 -9.09
N VAL A 142 -1.57 -2.51 -9.32
CA VAL A 142 -1.64 -3.68 -10.20
C VAL A 142 -1.42 -3.28 -11.66
N ARG A 143 -1.99 -2.15 -12.13
CA ARG A 143 -1.73 -1.65 -13.49
C ARG A 143 -0.27 -1.24 -13.66
N GLU A 144 0.34 -0.63 -12.65
CA GLU A 144 1.76 -0.30 -12.68
C GLU A 144 2.65 -1.55 -12.77
N LEU A 145 2.33 -2.59 -12.00
CA LEU A 145 3.05 -3.87 -12.09
C LEU A 145 2.97 -4.45 -13.50
N ARG A 146 1.79 -4.40 -14.15
CA ARG A 146 1.63 -4.82 -15.54
C ARG A 146 2.48 -3.99 -16.50
N ARG A 147 2.50 -2.66 -16.37
CA ARG A 147 3.38 -1.79 -17.16
C ARG A 147 4.85 -2.13 -16.94
N ALA A 148 5.26 -2.35 -15.70
CA ALA A 148 6.63 -2.71 -15.34
C ALA A 148 7.07 -4.05 -15.96
N LEU A 149 6.17 -5.04 -16.05
CA LEU A 149 6.45 -6.30 -16.75
C LEU A 149 6.82 -6.07 -18.22
N HIS A 150 6.09 -5.20 -18.91
CA HIS A 150 6.42 -4.83 -20.30
C HIS A 150 7.73 -4.05 -20.39
N ARG A 151 7.94 -3.05 -19.53
CA ARG A 151 9.17 -2.23 -19.52
C ARG A 151 10.43 -3.05 -19.22
N THR A 152 10.32 -4.07 -18.37
CA THR A 152 11.44 -4.93 -17.98
C THR A 152 11.65 -6.13 -18.89
N GLY A 153 10.75 -6.39 -19.84
CA GLY A 153 10.81 -7.56 -20.72
C GLY A 153 10.48 -8.89 -20.03
N LEU A 154 9.87 -8.86 -18.84
CA LEU A 154 9.63 -10.04 -18.00
C LEU A 154 8.20 -10.59 -18.08
N SER A 155 7.40 -10.18 -19.06
CA SER A 155 5.96 -10.51 -19.17
C SER A 155 5.64 -12.01 -19.19
N ARG A 156 6.57 -12.89 -19.59
CA ARG A 156 6.37 -14.35 -19.63
C ARG A 156 7.07 -15.11 -18.49
N ARG A 157 7.76 -14.40 -17.59
CA ARG A 157 8.61 -15.00 -16.56
C ARG A 157 7.82 -15.55 -15.37
N PHE A 158 6.74 -14.86 -14.99
CA PHE A 158 6.05 -15.06 -13.72
C PHE A 158 4.61 -15.54 -13.89
N ARG A 159 4.15 -16.40 -12.98
CA ARG A 159 2.76 -16.77 -12.76
C ARG A 159 2.24 -16.05 -11.52
N PHE A 160 1.39 -15.06 -11.73
CA PHE A 160 0.83 -14.24 -10.65
C PHE A 160 -0.49 -14.80 -10.10
N ARG A 161 -0.66 -14.75 -8.78
CA ARG A 161 -1.95 -14.86 -8.08
C ARG A 161 -2.14 -13.58 -7.28
N VAL A 162 -3.23 -12.86 -7.51
CA VAL A 162 -3.46 -11.53 -6.91
C VAL A 162 -4.48 -11.64 -5.79
N VAL A 163 -4.11 -11.19 -4.60
CA VAL A 163 -5.01 -10.87 -3.49
C VAL A 163 -5.22 -9.36 -3.52
N ASP A 164 -6.37 -8.93 -4.03
CA ASP A 164 -6.68 -7.52 -4.33
C ASP A 164 -7.48 -6.82 -3.21
N ARG A 165 -8.02 -7.57 -2.25
CA ARG A 165 -8.75 -7.07 -1.08
C ARG A 165 -8.81 -8.13 0.01
N TRP A 166 -8.94 -7.70 1.26
CA TRP A 166 -9.00 -8.56 2.44
C TRP A 166 -9.55 -7.82 3.68
N TYR A 167 -10.46 -6.86 3.46
CA TYR A 167 -11.00 -5.94 4.47
C TYR A 167 -11.84 -6.62 5.57
N ASP A 168 -12.33 -7.83 5.29
CA ASP A 168 -13.15 -8.67 6.16
C ASP A 168 -12.39 -9.86 6.76
N HIS A 169 -11.07 -9.95 6.52
CA HIS A 169 -10.26 -11.04 7.02
C HIS A 169 -10.28 -11.10 8.56
N PRO A 170 -10.62 -12.24 9.20
CA PRO A 170 -10.80 -12.32 10.66
C PRO A 170 -9.58 -11.80 11.45
N GLY A 171 -8.37 -12.20 11.07
CA GLY A 171 -7.14 -11.74 11.76
C GLY A 171 -6.86 -10.25 11.60
N TYR A 172 -7.37 -9.60 10.55
CA TYR A 172 -7.27 -8.14 10.39
C TYR A 172 -8.25 -7.43 11.33
N LEU A 173 -9.50 -7.91 11.36
CA LEU A 173 -10.54 -7.40 12.25
C LEU A 173 -10.17 -7.59 13.73
N ASP A 174 -9.57 -8.73 14.09
CA ASP A 174 -9.07 -9.00 15.44
C ASP A 174 -7.93 -8.05 15.82
N ALA A 175 -7.01 -7.78 14.90
CA ALA A 175 -5.93 -6.81 15.14
C ALA A 175 -6.48 -5.40 15.37
N LEU A 176 -7.46 -4.96 14.58
CA LEU A 176 -8.11 -3.65 14.77
C LEU A 176 -8.88 -3.59 16.10
N THR A 177 -9.71 -4.60 16.38
CA THR A 177 -10.53 -4.67 17.59
C THR A 177 -9.64 -4.65 18.84
N ARG A 178 -8.53 -5.39 18.82
CA ARG A 178 -7.54 -5.37 19.90
C ARG A 178 -6.95 -3.97 20.11
N ARG A 179 -6.61 -3.24 19.04
CA ARG A 179 -6.11 -1.85 19.16
C ARG A 179 -7.15 -0.89 19.73
N VAL A 180 -8.43 -1.07 19.38
CA VAL A 180 -9.53 -0.29 19.96
C VAL A 180 -9.67 -0.57 21.46
N ARG A 181 -9.66 -1.83 21.86
CA ARG A 181 -9.73 -2.24 23.28
C ARG A 181 -8.54 -1.72 24.09
N GLU A 182 -7.32 -1.90 23.57
CA GLU A 182 -6.10 -1.36 24.18
C GLU A 182 -6.18 0.16 24.37
N ALA A 183 -6.74 0.90 23.40
CA ALA A 183 -6.94 2.34 23.51
C ALA A 183 -8.01 2.69 24.57
N LEU A 184 -9.15 2.02 24.57
CA LEU A 184 -10.21 2.21 25.57
C LEU A 184 -9.74 1.89 26.99
N ASP A 185 -8.82 0.92 27.13
CA ASP A 185 -8.25 0.56 28.43
C ASP A 185 -7.42 1.67 29.07
N THR A 186 -6.94 2.63 28.28
CA THR A 186 -6.24 3.82 28.79
C THR A 186 -7.18 4.86 29.42
N TRP A 187 -8.50 4.75 29.20
CA TRP A 187 -9.50 5.65 29.79
C TRP A 187 -10.00 5.14 31.15
N PRO A 188 -10.36 6.04 32.09
CA PRO A 188 -11.04 5.69 33.33
C PRO A 188 -12.31 4.86 33.08
N ARG A 189 -12.54 3.81 33.87
CA ARG A 189 -13.62 2.82 33.65
C ARG A 189 -15.01 3.46 33.54
N ASP A 190 -15.27 4.48 34.35
CA ASP A 190 -16.50 5.27 34.38
C ASP A 190 -16.72 6.10 33.09
N ARG A 191 -15.66 6.47 32.39
CA ARG A 191 -15.71 7.26 31.15
C ARG A 191 -15.69 6.43 29.87
N ARG A 192 -15.28 5.15 29.94
CA ARG A 192 -15.13 4.29 28.74
C ARG A 192 -16.40 4.19 27.91
N ARG A 193 -17.58 4.16 28.56
CA ARG A 193 -18.88 4.03 27.88
C ARG A 193 -19.30 5.28 27.09
N SER A 194 -18.75 6.45 27.43
CA SER A 194 -19.04 7.71 26.73
C SER A 194 -17.99 8.05 25.68
N VAL A 195 -16.96 7.21 25.49
CA VAL A 195 -15.94 7.45 24.47
C VAL A 195 -16.55 7.28 23.08
N VAL A 196 -16.39 8.31 22.25
CA VAL A 196 -16.76 8.24 20.84
C VAL A 196 -15.63 7.62 20.04
N LEU A 197 -15.92 6.52 19.33
CA LEU A 197 -14.98 5.90 18.42
C LEU A 197 -15.09 6.55 17.03
N LEU A 198 -14.09 7.35 16.67
CA LEU A 198 -14.00 7.94 15.33
C LEU A 198 -13.10 7.10 14.43
N PHE A 199 -13.73 6.35 13.51
CA PHE A 199 -13.00 5.65 12.44
C PHE A 199 -12.69 6.66 11.32
N SER A 200 -11.40 6.95 11.13
CA SER A 200 -10.92 7.87 10.10
C SER A 200 -10.22 7.12 8.98
N ALA A 201 -10.71 7.29 7.76
CA ALA A 201 -10.17 6.71 6.54
C ALA A 201 -9.80 7.82 5.55
N HIS A 202 -8.86 7.56 4.65
CA HIS A 202 -8.48 8.55 3.63
C HIS A 202 -9.63 8.72 2.64
N SER A 203 -10.05 9.97 2.42
CA SER A 203 -11.14 10.27 1.47
C SER A 203 -10.72 9.99 0.02
N LEU A 204 -11.72 9.79 -0.84
CA LEU A 204 -11.56 9.69 -2.30
C LEU A 204 -12.21 10.90 -2.98
N PRO A 205 -11.69 11.35 -4.13
CA PRO A 205 -12.41 12.32 -4.95
C PRO A 205 -13.79 11.77 -5.34
N LEU A 206 -14.81 12.64 -5.35
CA LEU A 206 -16.20 12.24 -5.60
C LEU A 206 -16.37 11.48 -6.93
N SER A 207 -15.61 11.87 -7.97
CA SER A 207 -15.64 11.20 -9.27
C SER A 207 -15.33 9.71 -9.20
N PHE A 208 -14.44 9.26 -8.29
CA PHE A 208 -14.15 7.83 -8.12
C PHE A 208 -15.34 7.10 -7.49
N VAL A 209 -16.03 7.75 -6.56
CA VAL A 209 -17.22 7.20 -5.91
C VAL A 209 -18.37 7.09 -6.92
N GLU A 210 -18.57 8.13 -7.74
CA GLU A 210 -19.55 8.14 -8.84
C GLU A 210 -19.22 7.10 -9.93
N GLU A 211 -17.94 6.85 -10.19
CA GLU A 211 -17.45 5.77 -11.07
C GLU A 211 -17.60 4.35 -10.45
N GLY A 212 -18.11 4.24 -9.21
CA GLY A 212 -18.42 2.97 -8.56
C GLY A 212 -17.26 2.34 -7.78
N ASP A 213 -16.31 3.12 -7.28
CA ASP A 213 -15.20 2.60 -6.46
C ASP A 213 -15.72 1.93 -5.17
N PRO A 214 -15.35 0.66 -4.88
CA PRO A 214 -15.92 -0.09 -3.76
C PRO A 214 -15.32 0.28 -2.40
N TYR A 215 -14.31 1.15 -2.36
CA TYR A 215 -13.61 1.53 -1.13
C TYR A 215 -14.52 2.00 0.00
N PRO A 216 -15.52 2.90 -0.22
CA PRO A 216 -16.41 3.33 0.86
C PRO A 216 -17.19 2.16 1.48
N ALA A 217 -17.69 1.25 0.65
CA ALA A 217 -18.43 0.07 1.11
C ALA A 217 -17.52 -0.90 1.88
N HIS A 218 -16.30 -1.16 1.40
CA HIS A 218 -15.33 -1.98 2.11
C HIS A 218 -14.95 -1.38 3.47
N VAL A 219 -14.72 -0.06 3.55
CA VAL A 219 -14.42 0.62 4.82
C VAL A 219 -15.60 0.50 5.78
N ALA A 220 -16.83 0.75 5.32
CA ALA A 220 -18.03 0.59 6.13
C ALA A 220 -18.20 -0.84 6.66
N ALA A 221 -17.91 -1.85 5.83
CA ALA A 221 -17.95 -3.25 6.23
C ALA A 221 -16.92 -3.57 7.32
N THR A 222 -15.67 -3.10 7.19
CA THR A 222 -14.65 -3.25 8.25
C THR A 222 -15.10 -2.58 9.55
N VAL A 223 -15.63 -1.35 9.49
CA VAL A 223 -16.10 -0.63 10.68
C VAL A 223 -17.23 -1.40 11.37
N SER A 224 -18.24 -1.83 10.60
CA SER A 224 -19.35 -2.63 11.11
C SER A 224 -18.86 -3.91 11.80
N ALA A 225 -17.94 -4.63 11.16
CA ALA A 225 -17.40 -5.88 11.70
C ALA A 225 -16.51 -5.67 12.94
N VAL A 226 -15.81 -4.54 13.07
CA VAL A 226 -15.06 -4.19 14.29
C VAL A 226 -16.01 -3.84 15.43
N ILE A 227 -17.09 -3.10 15.17
CA ILE A 227 -18.10 -2.74 16.19
C ILE A 227 -18.84 -3.97 16.73
N GLN A 228 -19.06 -4.98 15.88
CA GLN A 228 -19.73 -6.23 16.28
C GLN A 228 -18.86 -7.17 17.14
N ARG A 229 -17.54 -6.94 17.24
CA ARG A 229 -16.58 -7.86 17.91
C ARG A 229 -16.26 -7.46 19.34
#